data_AF-A0A9K3PKJ3-F1
#
_entry.id   AF-A0A9K3PKJ3-F1
#
_cell.length_a   1.000
_cell.length_b   1.000
_cell.length_c   1.000
_cell.angle_alpha   90.00
_cell.angle_beta   90.00
_cell.angle_gamma   90.00
#
_symmetry.space_group_name_H-M   'P 1'
#
loop_
_entity.id
_entity.type
_entity.pdbx_description
1 polymer ?
#
loop_
_entity_poly.entity_id
_entity_poly.type
_entity_poly.pdbx_seq_one_letter_code
_entity_poly.pdbx_strand_id
1 'polypeptide(L)'
;MSSWSASWPPPTLMLDTASIINECELMELSPGRGRDRQFVTVVEMAALLYQGDTTNARHLWRRCAGDGVAMTQPLLEDWWKVGRAMIEWNAQDLWTALKHISASHPTPIQQYATEVATSFRKRLFTMGYPVTSLPMAPLLNFASPTELKDFCQQYGYIVMENGMVRKTKDQDDALSSHLMTSGVVDPQASIVQVVTFLESSIAYQPSSLSTS
;
A
#
# COMPACT_ATOMS: atom_id res chain seq x y z
N MET A 1 22.02 23.88 -6.64
CA MET A 1 22.83 22.71 -6.25
C MET A 1 21.97 21.88 -5.32
N SER A 2 21.33 20.82 -5.82
CA SER A 2 20.47 19.93 -5.02
C SER A 2 21.35 19.19 -4.01
N SER A 3 20.97 19.21 -2.74
CA SER A 3 21.58 18.39 -1.69
C SER A 3 21.11 16.96 -1.84
N TRP A 4 22.01 16.08 -2.27
CA TRP A 4 21.75 14.65 -2.42
C TRP A 4 21.50 14.09 -1.02
N SER A 5 20.43 13.30 -0.82
CA SER A 5 20.18 12.69 0.48
C SER A 5 21.37 11.80 0.87
N ALA A 6 21.90 11.98 2.08
CA ALA A 6 23.13 11.32 2.53
C ALA A 6 22.97 9.79 2.75
N SER A 7 21.76 9.25 2.56
CA SER A 7 21.42 7.85 2.83
C SER A 7 20.50 7.31 1.73
N TRP A 8 21.07 6.96 0.58
CA TRP A 8 20.34 6.23 -0.47
C TRP A 8 20.65 4.73 -0.41
N PRO A 9 19.64 3.84 -0.53
CA PRO A 9 18.20 4.13 -0.54
C PRO A 9 17.69 4.75 0.77
N PRO A 10 16.58 5.50 0.73
CA PRO A 10 15.98 6.08 1.94
C PRO A 10 15.60 4.95 2.91
N PRO A 11 15.89 5.07 4.22
CA PRO A 11 15.58 3.99 5.16
C PRO A 11 14.06 3.79 5.37
N THR A 12 13.25 4.79 5.03
CA THR A 12 11.79 4.82 5.18
C THR A 12 11.17 5.69 4.10
N LEU A 13 9.95 5.37 3.67
CA LEU A 13 9.11 6.17 2.77
C LEU A 13 8.32 7.25 3.52
N MET A 14 8.21 7.15 4.85
CA MET A 14 7.29 7.95 5.67
C MET A 14 7.68 9.42 5.83
N LEU A 15 8.95 9.77 5.64
CA LEU A 15 9.45 11.11 5.98
C LEU A 15 9.11 12.15 4.92
N ASP A 16 9.22 11.80 3.63
CA ASP A 16 8.93 12.71 2.52
C ASP A 16 8.76 11.93 1.21
N THR A 17 7.62 11.25 1.05
CA THR A 17 7.40 10.40 -0.12
C THR A 17 7.38 11.19 -1.44
N ALA A 18 6.95 12.45 -1.42
CA ALA A 18 6.93 13.30 -2.61
C ALA A 18 8.35 13.65 -3.08
N SER A 19 9.24 14.00 -2.15
CA SER A 19 10.66 14.21 -2.50
C SER A 19 11.34 12.93 -2.94
N ILE A 20 11.00 11.77 -2.35
CA ILE A 20 11.54 10.47 -2.78
C ILE A 20 11.15 10.19 -4.24
N ILE A 21 9.88 10.38 -4.63
CA ILE A 21 9.43 10.17 -6.01
C ILE A 21 10.17 11.10 -6.97
N ASN A 22 10.24 12.40 -6.65
CA ASN A 22 10.97 13.38 -7.49
C ASN A 22 12.46 13.03 -7.60
N GLU A 23 13.08 12.57 -6.50
CA GLU A 23 14.48 12.13 -6.51
C GLU A 23 14.69 10.88 -7.39
N CYS A 24 13.76 9.91 -7.36
CA CYS A 24 13.78 8.75 -8.27
C CYS A 24 13.70 9.19 -9.74
N GLU A 25 12.74 10.05 -10.09
CA GLU A 25 12.55 10.53 -11.46
C GLU A 25 13.81 11.25 -11.99
N LEU A 26 14.44 12.09 -11.16
CA LEU A 26 15.71 12.76 -11.50
C LEU A 26 16.87 11.77 -11.71
N MET A 27 16.92 10.68 -10.93
CA MET A 27 17.94 9.64 -11.08
C MET A 27 17.74 8.82 -12.34
N GLU A 28 16.50 8.54 -12.74
CA GLU A 28 16.22 7.83 -13.99
C GLU A 28 16.69 8.60 -15.23
N LEU A 29 16.65 9.95 -15.18
CA LEU A 29 17.02 10.84 -16.28
C LEU A 29 18.52 11.12 -16.38
N SER A 30 19.34 10.67 -15.42
CA SER A 30 20.76 11.02 -15.34
C SER A 30 21.66 9.97 -16.01
N PRO A 31 22.14 10.17 -17.26
CA PRO A 31 23.03 9.21 -17.92
C PRO A 31 24.38 9.11 -17.21
N GLY A 32 24.84 7.88 -16.94
CA GLY A 32 26.22 7.59 -16.55
C GLY A 32 26.56 7.66 -15.05
N ARG A 33 25.58 7.82 -14.14
CA ARG A 33 25.83 7.82 -12.68
C ARG A 33 25.29 6.58 -11.98
N GLY A 34 25.96 5.46 -12.19
CA GLY A 34 26.29 4.41 -11.20
C GLY A 34 25.28 3.90 -10.15
N ARG A 35 23.99 4.23 -10.21
CA ARG A 35 22.96 3.61 -9.38
C ARG A 35 22.18 2.64 -10.24
N ASP A 36 21.84 1.52 -9.65
CA ASP A 36 21.03 0.51 -10.30
C ASP A 36 19.67 1.11 -10.65
N ARG A 37 19.48 1.54 -11.90
CA ARG A 37 18.23 2.15 -12.41
C ARG A 37 17.02 1.30 -12.04
N GLN A 38 17.23 0.00 -12.01
CA GLN A 38 16.28 -1.02 -11.60
C GLN A 38 15.79 -0.82 -10.15
N PHE A 39 16.74 -0.61 -9.25
CA PHE A 39 16.45 -0.38 -7.84
C PHE A 39 15.79 0.98 -7.60
N VAL A 40 16.13 2.01 -8.38
CA VAL A 40 15.46 3.32 -8.34
C VAL A 40 13.97 3.17 -8.68
N THR A 41 13.66 2.46 -9.76
CA THR A 41 12.27 2.17 -10.16
C THR A 41 11.51 1.39 -9.08
N VAL A 42 12.16 0.46 -8.37
CA VAL A 42 11.54 -0.26 -7.24
C VAL A 42 11.19 0.69 -6.08
N VAL A 43 12.11 1.61 -5.74
CA VAL A 43 11.86 2.61 -4.68
C VAL A 43 10.71 3.54 -5.08
N GLU A 44 10.69 3.99 -6.34
CA GLU A 44 9.60 4.81 -6.90
C GLU A 44 8.25 4.07 -6.84
N MET A 45 8.21 2.81 -7.26
CA MET A 45 7.01 1.96 -7.20
C MET A 45 6.50 1.84 -5.76
N ALA A 46 7.38 1.53 -4.81
CA ALA A 46 7.00 1.41 -3.40
C ALA A 46 6.47 2.74 -2.83
N ALA A 47 7.09 3.87 -3.18
CA ALA A 47 6.67 5.21 -2.78
C ALA A 47 5.27 5.58 -3.34
N LEU A 48 5.01 5.29 -4.61
CA LEU A 48 3.70 5.52 -5.24
C LEU A 48 2.61 4.67 -4.56
N LEU A 49 2.89 3.39 -4.30
CA LEU A 49 1.96 2.50 -3.59
C LEU A 49 1.74 2.92 -2.13
N TYR A 50 2.77 3.46 -1.48
CA TYR A 50 2.63 4.05 -0.14
C TYR A 50 1.66 5.23 -0.17
N GLN A 51 1.77 6.16 -1.13
CA GLN A 51 0.80 7.25 -1.31
C GLN A 51 -0.58 6.78 -1.78
N GLY A 52 -0.66 5.58 -2.37
CA GLY A 52 -1.90 5.04 -2.92
C GLY A 52 -2.16 5.52 -4.34
N ASP A 53 -1.14 6.08 -4.98
CA ASP A 53 -1.19 6.53 -6.37
C ASP A 53 -1.00 5.32 -7.32
N THR A 54 -2.05 4.51 -7.38
CA THR A 54 -2.10 3.32 -8.24
C THR A 54 -2.10 3.65 -9.72
N THR A 55 -2.46 4.89 -10.10
CA THR A 55 -2.44 5.36 -11.48
C THR A 55 -1.01 5.54 -11.95
N ASN A 56 -0.20 6.31 -11.23
CA ASN A 56 1.20 6.50 -11.58
C ASN A 56 2.00 5.21 -11.41
N ALA A 57 1.71 4.38 -10.41
CA ALA A 57 2.31 3.05 -10.29
C ALA A 57 2.06 2.16 -11.53
N ARG A 58 0.83 2.19 -12.08
CA ARG A 58 0.50 1.48 -13.32
C ARG A 58 1.24 2.05 -14.53
N HIS A 59 1.38 3.36 -14.62
CA HIS A 59 2.15 4.00 -15.70
C HIS A 59 3.63 3.63 -15.64
N LEU A 60 4.22 3.66 -14.44
CA LEU A 60 5.59 3.22 -14.18
C LEU A 60 5.79 1.76 -14.63
N TRP A 61 4.92 0.84 -14.21
CA TRP A 61 4.99 -0.56 -14.64
C TRP A 61 4.94 -0.71 -16.16
N ARG A 62 4.01 -0.02 -16.84
CA ARG A 62 3.89 -0.09 -18.31
C ARG A 62 5.13 0.43 -19.01
N ARG A 63 5.74 1.51 -18.51
CA ARG A 63 7.01 2.05 -19.02
C ARG A 63 8.12 0.99 -18.92
N CYS A 64 8.29 0.39 -17.75
CA CYS A 64 9.31 -0.64 -17.52
C CYS A 64 9.04 -1.94 -18.30
N ALA A 65 7.77 -2.33 -18.47
CA ALA A 65 7.41 -3.49 -19.27
C ALA A 65 7.68 -3.25 -20.78
N GLY A 66 7.39 -2.05 -21.28
CA GLY A 66 7.70 -1.65 -22.66
C GLY A 66 9.20 -1.65 -22.95
N ASP A 67 10.01 -1.27 -21.96
CA ASP A 67 11.47 -1.27 -22.06
C ASP A 67 12.11 -2.67 -21.83
N GLY A 68 11.31 -3.72 -21.60
CA GLY A 68 11.78 -5.09 -21.28
C GLY A 68 12.41 -5.23 -19.87
N VAL A 69 12.43 -4.13 -19.11
CA VAL A 69 12.98 -4.01 -17.75
C VAL A 69 12.19 -4.87 -16.76
N ALA A 70 10.86 -4.92 -16.89
CA ALA A 70 10.01 -5.73 -16.03
C ALA A 70 10.28 -7.24 -16.14
N MET A 71 10.59 -7.75 -17.34
CA MET A 71 10.87 -9.19 -17.55
C MET A 71 12.24 -9.62 -17.00
N THR A 72 13.10 -8.66 -16.65
CA THR A 72 14.44 -8.94 -16.13
C THR A 72 14.53 -8.68 -14.61
N GLN A 73 13.45 -8.27 -13.96
CA GLN A 73 13.44 -7.84 -12.56
C GLN A 73 12.31 -8.47 -11.75
N PRO A 74 12.60 -9.61 -11.07
CA PRO A 74 11.63 -10.27 -10.20
C PRO A 74 11.08 -9.34 -9.10
N LEU A 75 11.93 -8.49 -8.53
CA LEU A 75 11.52 -7.58 -7.45
C LEU A 75 10.50 -6.53 -7.92
N LEU A 76 10.67 -5.96 -9.12
CA LEU A 76 9.71 -5.01 -9.67
C LEU A 76 8.37 -5.69 -9.97
N GLU A 77 8.41 -6.94 -10.44
CA GLU A 77 7.20 -7.75 -10.63
C GLU A 77 6.48 -8.03 -9.31
N ASP A 78 7.20 -8.34 -8.23
CA ASP A 78 6.60 -8.54 -6.92
C ASP A 78 5.91 -7.28 -6.39
N TRP A 79 6.54 -6.11 -6.57
CA TRP A 79 5.89 -4.83 -6.26
C TRP A 79 4.69 -4.54 -7.16
N TRP A 80 4.73 -4.95 -8.43
CA TRP A 80 3.56 -4.80 -9.31
C TRP A 80 2.40 -5.70 -8.90
N LYS A 81 2.64 -6.89 -8.33
CA LYS A 81 1.56 -7.73 -7.75
C LYS A 81 0.83 -6.96 -6.64
N VAL A 82 1.56 -6.23 -5.79
CA VAL A 82 0.96 -5.32 -4.79
C VAL A 82 0.12 -4.25 -5.47
N GLY A 83 0.66 -3.55 -6.48
CA GLY A 83 -0.06 -2.51 -7.20
C GLY A 83 -1.34 -2.99 -7.88
N ARG A 84 -1.29 -4.17 -8.51
CA ARG A 84 -2.46 -4.82 -9.11
C ARG A 84 -3.52 -5.14 -8.06
N ALA A 85 -3.12 -5.75 -6.94
CA ALA A 85 -4.03 -6.08 -5.86
C ALA A 85 -4.67 -4.81 -5.25
N MET A 86 -3.94 -3.69 -5.16
CA MET A 86 -4.51 -2.40 -4.75
C MET A 86 -5.54 -1.85 -5.74
N ILE A 87 -5.28 -1.98 -7.04
CA ILE A 87 -6.20 -1.56 -8.11
C ILE A 87 -7.50 -2.38 -8.08
N GLU A 88 -7.36 -3.69 -7.88
CA GLU A 88 -8.46 -4.66 -7.86
C GLU A 88 -9.14 -4.74 -6.50
N TRP A 89 -8.68 -4.00 -5.50
CA TRP A 89 -9.14 -4.07 -4.11
C TRP A 89 -9.05 -5.48 -3.50
N ASN A 90 -8.10 -6.29 -3.96
CA ASN A 90 -7.89 -7.65 -3.47
C ASN A 90 -6.95 -7.66 -2.26
N ALA A 91 -7.55 -7.57 -1.07
CA ALA A 91 -6.80 -7.57 0.18
C ALA A 91 -5.98 -8.87 0.36
N GLN A 92 -6.51 -10.02 -0.02
CA GLN A 92 -5.81 -11.31 0.13
C GLN A 92 -4.53 -11.38 -0.70
N ASP A 93 -4.61 -11.01 -1.98
CA ASP A 93 -3.45 -10.98 -2.87
C ASP A 93 -2.45 -9.91 -2.44
N LEU A 94 -2.95 -8.75 -1.98
CA LEU A 94 -2.12 -7.67 -1.45
C LEU A 94 -1.30 -8.13 -0.24
N TRP A 95 -1.93 -8.79 0.73
CA TRP A 95 -1.24 -9.28 1.92
C TRP A 95 -0.26 -10.40 1.59
N THR A 96 -0.61 -11.27 0.65
CA THR A 96 0.28 -12.33 0.17
C THR A 96 1.53 -11.74 -0.48
N ALA A 97 1.36 -10.76 -1.38
CA ALA A 97 2.47 -10.10 -2.07
C ALA A 97 3.36 -9.31 -1.09
N LEU A 98 2.78 -8.51 -0.17
CA LEU A 98 3.55 -7.76 0.81
C LEU A 98 4.32 -8.66 1.79
N LYS A 99 3.72 -9.79 2.20
CA LYS A 99 4.41 -10.80 3.03
C LYS A 99 5.56 -11.45 2.28
N HIS A 100 5.37 -11.76 1.00
CA HIS A 100 6.44 -12.28 0.16
C HIS A 100 7.62 -11.31 0.08
N ILE A 101 7.36 -10.03 -0.24
CA ILE A 101 8.41 -9.01 -0.32
C ILE A 101 9.15 -8.86 1.02
N SER A 102 8.40 -8.82 2.12
CA SER A 102 8.97 -8.67 3.48
C SER A 102 9.84 -9.85 3.91
N ALA A 103 9.54 -11.06 3.43
CA ALA A 103 10.29 -12.27 3.78
C ALA A 103 11.48 -12.52 2.83
N SER A 104 11.36 -12.10 1.57
CA SER A 104 12.33 -12.42 0.51
C SER A 104 13.45 -11.39 0.36
N HIS A 105 13.31 -10.19 0.93
CA HIS A 105 14.25 -9.09 0.71
C HIS A 105 14.73 -8.44 2.02
N PRO A 106 15.97 -7.93 2.06
CA PRO A 106 16.50 -7.24 3.24
C PRO A 106 15.96 -5.81 3.36
N THR A 107 16.34 -5.15 4.46
CA THR A 107 16.16 -3.70 4.63
C THR A 107 16.90 -2.93 3.51
N PRO A 108 16.31 -1.86 2.94
CA PRO A 108 15.04 -1.22 3.31
C PRO A 108 13.79 -1.75 2.59
N ILE A 109 13.92 -2.69 1.64
CA ILE A 109 12.77 -3.19 0.86
C ILE A 109 11.71 -3.84 1.76
N GLN A 110 12.15 -4.63 2.75
CA GLN A 110 11.27 -5.18 3.78
C GLN A 110 10.50 -4.09 4.55
N GLN A 111 11.17 -2.99 4.88
CA GLN A 111 10.59 -1.88 5.62
C GLN A 111 9.53 -1.18 4.78
N TYR A 112 9.78 -0.96 3.49
CA TYR A 112 8.81 -0.36 2.57
C TYR A 112 7.53 -1.19 2.48
N ALA A 113 7.62 -2.52 2.40
CA ALA A 113 6.44 -3.37 2.36
C ALA A 113 5.57 -3.21 3.63
N THR A 114 6.20 -3.08 4.79
CA THR A 114 5.52 -2.83 6.07
C THR A 114 4.85 -1.45 6.09
N GLU A 115 5.49 -0.44 5.52
CA GLU A 115 4.95 0.92 5.43
C GLU A 115 3.79 1.03 4.45
N VAL A 116 3.87 0.34 3.30
CA VAL A 116 2.77 0.24 2.33
C VAL A 116 1.58 -0.50 2.93
N ALA A 117 1.81 -1.61 3.65
CA ALA A 117 0.77 -2.31 4.40
C ALA A 117 0.05 -1.38 5.40
N THR A 118 0.84 -0.62 6.16
CA THR A 118 0.34 0.35 7.13
C THR A 118 -0.49 1.45 6.46
N SER A 119 0.00 2.01 5.35
CA SER A 119 -0.72 3.05 4.60
C SER A 119 -2.03 2.52 4.01
N PHE A 120 -2.04 1.29 3.49
CA PHE A 120 -3.25 0.65 2.99
C PHE A 120 -4.32 0.48 4.08
N ARG A 121 -3.93 0.00 5.27
CA ARG A 121 -4.84 -0.09 6.44
C ARG A 121 -5.45 1.26 6.80
N LYS A 122 -4.63 2.32 6.86
CA LYS A 122 -5.11 3.69 7.13
C LYS A 122 -6.14 4.16 6.11
N ARG A 123 -5.89 3.91 4.82
CA ARG A 123 -6.82 4.26 3.73
C ARG A 123 -8.18 3.58 3.89
N LEU A 124 -8.18 2.29 4.22
CA LEU A 124 -9.43 1.54 4.46
C LEU A 124 -10.26 2.14 5.61
N PHE A 125 -9.62 2.65 6.66
CA PHE A 125 -10.32 3.36 7.73
C PHE A 125 -10.88 4.72 7.29
N THR A 126 -10.21 5.45 6.40
CA THR A 126 -10.69 6.75 5.91
C THR A 126 -11.83 6.66 4.91
N MET A 127 -11.99 5.54 4.21
CA MET A 127 -13.09 5.34 3.25
C MET A 127 -14.47 5.13 3.92
N GLY A 128 -14.55 5.27 5.25
CA GLY A 128 -15.82 5.30 5.95
C GLY A 128 -16.58 3.99 5.87
N TYR A 129 -15.86 2.86 5.77
CA TYR A 129 -16.43 1.52 5.74
C TYR A 129 -17.53 1.39 6.82
N PRO A 130 -18.82 1.28 6.45
CA PRO A 130 -19.81 0.77 7.37
C PRO A 130 -19.42 -0.69 7.54
N VAL A 131 -18.82 -1.03 8.67
CA VAL A 131 -18.32 -2.38 8.94
C VAL A 131 -19.51 -3.34 8.89
N THR A 132 -19.72 -3.96 7.73
CA THR A 132 -20.78 -4.91 7.46
C THR A 132 -20.41 -6.22 8.11
N SER A 133 -20.95 -6.49 9.30
CA SER A 133 -21.08 -7.84 9.92
C SER A 133 -19.83 -8.72 10.12
N LEU A 134 -18.65 -8.35 9.63
CA LEU A 134 -17.42 -9.15 9.63
C LEU A 134 -16.34 -8.51 10.51
N PRO A 135 -15.53 -9.31 11.22
CA PRO A 135 -14.42 -8.80 12.01
C PRO A 135 -13.37 -8.15 11.10
N MET A 136 -13.02 -6.88 11.37
CA MET A 136 -12.02 -6.10 10.61
C MET A 136 -10.60 -6.66 10.71
N ALA A 137 -10.30 -7.44 11.76
CA ALA A 137 -8.97 -8.00 12.00
C ALA A 137 -8.46 -8.89 10.85
N PRO A 138 -9.18 -9.95 10.43
CA PRO A 138 -8.75 -10.78 9.31
C PRO A 138 -8.71 -10.01 7.97
N LEU A 139 -9.62 -9.07 7.74
CA LEU A 139 -9.64 -8.26 6.52
C LEU A 139 -8.36 -7.41 6.37
N LEU A 140 -7.90 -6.84 7.48
CA LEU A 140 -6.71 -5.99 7.55
C LEU A 140 -5.43 -6.80 7.87
N ASN A 141 -5.54 -8.13 7.88
CA ASN A 141 -4.47 -9.06 8.18
C ASN A 141 -3.78 -8.76 9.53
N PHE A 142 -4.58 -8.46 10.55
CA PHE A 142 -4.16 -8.46 11.94
C PHE A 142 -4.27 -9.89 12.50
N ALA A 143 -3.26 -10.34 13.23
CA ALA A 143 -3.21 -11.66 13.84
C ALA A 143 -4.19 -11.78 15.02
N SER A 144 -4.60 -10.66 15.63
CA SER A 144 -5.55 -10.65 16.73
C SER A 144 -6.38 -9.36 16.80
N PRO A 145 -7.55 -9.39 17.48
CA PRO A 145 -8.29 -8.16 17.80
C PRO A 145 -7.50 -7.15 18.64
N THR A 146 -6.56 -7.62 19.46
CA THR A 146 -5.67 -6.76 20.26
C THR A 146 -4.76 -5.94 19.35
N GLU A 147 -4.15 -6.57 18.34
CA GLU A 147 -3.27 -5.89 17.38
C GLU A 147 -4.03 -4.82 16.58
N LEU A 148 -5.28 -5.11 16.19
CA LEU A 148 -6.16 -4.13 15.56
C LEU A 148 -6.41 -2.93 16.49
N LYS A 149 -6.67 -3.17 17.78
CA LYS A 149 -6.91 -2.12 18.77
C LYS A 149 -5.67 -1.26 18.99
N ASP A 150 -4.50 -1.88 19.10
CA ASP A 150 -3.22 -1.19 19.28
C ASP A 150 -2.90 -0.32 18.05
N PHE A 151 -3.12 -0.84 16.83
CA PHE A 151 -3.00 -0.08 15.60
C PHE A 151 -3.94 1.12 15.58
N CYS A 152 -5.22 0.91 15.93
CA CYS A 152 -6.21 1.99 15.97
C CYS A 152 -5.76 3.08 16.95
N GLN A 153 -5.34 2.72 18.16
CA GLN A 153 -4.84 3.67 19.16
C GLN A 153 -3.62 4.45 18.66
N GLN A 154 -2.65 3.77 18.04
CA GLN A 154 -1.44 4.38 17.51
C GLN A 154 -1.73 5.45 16.45
N TYR A 155 -2.76 5.23 15.63
CA TYR A 155 -3.08 6.11 14.50
C TYR A 155 -4.34 6.96 14.71
N GLY A 156 -4.79 7.12 15.97
CA GLY A 156 -5.87 8.04 16.32
C GLY A 156 -7.26 7.55 15.88
N TYR A 157 -7.48 6.25 15.81
CA TYR A 157 -8.78 5.63 15.57
C TYR A 157 -9.35 4.98 16.84
N ILE A 158 -10.68 4.93 16.96
CA ILE A 158 -11.41 4.27 18.04
C ILE A 158 -12.15 3.07 17.44
N VAL A 159 -11.93 1.90 18.03
CA VAL A 159 -12.77 0.71 17.81
C VAL A 159 -14.01 0.83 18.71
N MET A 160 -15.19 0.83 18.11
CA MET A 160 -16.49 0.87 18.78
C MET A 160 -16.90 -0.54 19.21
N GLU A 161 -17.84 -0.65 20.15
CA GLU A 161 -18.30 -1.94 20.70
C GLU A 161 -18.89 -2.89 19.64
N ASN A 162 -19.40 -2.34 18.54
CA ASN A 162 -19.90 -3.10 17.39
C ASN A 162 -18.82 -3.43 16.34
N GLY A 163 -17.54 -3.21 16.64
CA GLY A 163 -16.42 -3.48 15.73
C GLY A 163 -16.17 -2.40 14.68
N MET A 164 -16.96 -1.31 14.66
CA MET A 164 -16.73 -0.16 13.76
C MET A 164 -15.50 0.63 14.19
N VAL A 165 -14.79 1.21 13.22
CA VAL A 165 -13.64 2.08 13.51
C VAL A 165 -13.95 3.50 13.07
N ARG A 166 -13.78 4.47 13.99
CA ARG A 166 -13.94 5.90 13.71
C ARG A 166 -12.65 6.65 13.99
N LYS A 167 -12.34 7.67 13.20
CA LYS A 167 -11.23 8.60 13.50
C LYS A 167 -11.58 9.42 14.74
N THR A 168 -10.62 9.67 15.61
CA THR A 168 -10.76 10.61 16.74
C THR A 168 -10.84 12.05 16.21
N LYS A 169 -11.72 12.87 16.78
CA LYS A 169 -11.98 14.26 16.33
C LYS A 169 -10.78 15.21 16.49
N ASP A 170 -9.71 14.80 17.19
CA ASP A 170 -8.62 15.70 17.59
C ASP A 170 -7.44 15.75 16.61
N GLN A 171 -7.54 15.15 15.42
CA GLN A 171 -6.49 15.19 14.36
C GLN A 171 -7.02 15.64 12.98
N ASP A 172 -8.00 16.55 12.94
CA ASP A 172 -8.60 17.00 11.67
C ASP A 172 -7.85 18.12 10.94
N ASP A 173 -6.86 18.77 11.56
CA ASP A 173 -6.23 19.96 10.95
C ASP A 173 -5.03 19.68 10.03
N ALA A 174 -4.48 18.45 9.98
CA ALA A 174 -3.23 18.19 9.25
C ALA A 174 -3.36 17.37 7.95
N LEU A 175 -4.38 16.52 7.80
CA LEU A 175 -4.49 15.58 6.66
C LEU A 175 -5.56 15.97 5.62
N SER A 176 -6.47 16.87 5.97
CA SER A 176 -7.63 17.23 5.13
C SER A 176 -7.28 18.17 3.96
N SER A 177 -6.07 18.74 3.92
CA SER A 177 -5.65 19.70 2.88
C SER A 177 -5.07 19.07 1.61
N HIS A 178 -4.86 17.75 1.56
CA HIS A 178 -4.11 17.11 0.45
C HIS A 178 -4.87 16.07 -0.39
N LEU A 179 -6.13 15.74 -0.06
CA LEU A 179 -6.90 14.69 -0.75
C LEU A 179 -8.10 15.19 -1.57
N MET A 180 -8.29 16.49 -1.73
CA MET A 180 -9.47 17.09 -2.40
C MET A 180 -9.15 17.72 -3.75
N THR A 181 -8.45 17.00 -4.65
CA THR A 181 -8.45 17.35 -6.09
C THR A 181 -8.23 16.11 -6.96
N SER A 182 -9.29 15.37 -7.28
CA SER A 182 -9.52 14.82 -8.63
C SER A 182 -10.84 14.02 -8.69
N GLY A 183 -11.72 14.41 -9.62
CA GLY A 183 -12.70 13.52 -10.26
C GLY A 183 -13.85 12.99 -9.41
N VAL A 184 -15.04 13.57 -9.59
CA VAL A 184 -16.33 13.06 -9.06
C VAL A 184 -16.62 11.68 -9.64
N VAL A 185 -16.24 10.62 -8.92
CA VAL A 185 -16.84 9.29 -9.01
C VAL A 185 -17.70 9.14 -7.75
N ASP A 186 -18.96 8.76 -7.92
CA ASP A 186 -19.91 8.61 -6.81
C ASP A 186 -19.31 7.67 -5.73
N PRO A 187 -18.90 8.21 -4.57
CA PRO A 187 -18.16 7.44 -3.57
C PRO A 187 -19.02 6.31 -2.99
N GLN A 188 -20.35 6.42 -3.02
CA GLN A 188 -21.25 5.39 -2.52
C GLN A 188 -21.28 4.15 -3.42
N ALA A 189 -21.25 4.31 -4.74
CA ALA A 189 -21.27 3.19 -5.68
C ALA A 189 -19.93 2.41 -5.66
N SER A 190 -18.81 3.12 -5.47
CA SER A 190 -17.49 2.50 -5.32
C SER A 190 -17.38 1.70 -4.01
N ILE A 191 -17.94 2.21 -2.90
CA ILE A 191 -17.87 1.54 -1.59
C ILE A 191 -18.61 0.20 -1.61
N VAL A 192 -19.80 0.12 -2.23
CA VAL A 192 -20.58 -1.13 -2.31
C VAL A 192 -19.81 -2.21 -3.07
N GLN A 193 -19.16 -1.87 -4.18
CA GLN A 193 -18.36 -2.84 -4.95
C GLN A 193 -17.14 -3.35 -4.18
N VAL A 194 -16.46 -2.48 -3.43
CA VAL A 194 -15.29 -2.86 -2.61
C VAL A 194 -15.74 -3.73 -1.43
N VAL A 195 -16.88 -3.44 -0.80
CA VAL A 195 -17.46 -4.26 0.28
C VAL A 195 -17.82 -5.67 -0.22
N THR A 196 -18.60 -5.78 -1.29
CA THR A 196 -19.01 -7.08 -1.84
C THR A 196 -17.80 -7.90 -2.31
N PHE A 197 -16.78 -7.24 -2.86
CA PHE A 197 -15.56 -7.92 -3.29
C PHE A 197 -14.75 -8.46 -2.10
N LEU A 198 -14.50 -7.63 -1.08
CA LEU A 198 -13.79 -8.05 0.13
C LEU A 198 -14.53 -9.17 0.90
N GLU A 199 -15.86 -9.11 0.94
CA GLU A 199 -16.70 -10.16 1.52
C GLU A 199 -16.56 -11.49 0.75
N SER A 200 -16.49 -11.43 -0.58
CA SER A 200 -16.34 -12.63 -1.43
C SER A 200 -14.96 -13.30 -1.30
N SER A 201 -13.89 -12.53 -1.04
CA SER A 201 -12.54 -13.07 -0.88
C SER A 201 -12.35 -13.83 0.44
N ILE A 202 -13.06 -13.43 1.51
CA ILE A 202 -13.00 -14.10 2.81
C ILE A 202 -13.77 -15.44 2.80
N ALA A 203 -14.86 -15.53 2.02
CA ALA A 203 -15.67 -16.73 1.93
C ALA A 203 -14.96 -17.92 1.24
N TYR A 204 -13.83 -17.68 0.56
CA TYR A 204 -13.05 -18.72 -0.09
C TYR A 204 -11.93 -19.27 0.82
N GLN A 205 -12.30 -19.95 1.89
CA GLN A 205 -11.40 -20.93 2.51
C GLN A 205 -11.66 -22.28 1.86
N PRO A 206 -10.71 -22.88 1.12
CA PRO A 206 -10.84 -24.27 0.72
C PRO A 206 -10.81 -25.10 1.99
N SER A 207 -11.95 -25.72 2.30
CA SER A 207 -12.08 -26.71 3.36
C SER A 207 -10.95 -27.73 3.20
N SER A 208 -9.97 -27.69 4.10
CA SER A 208 -8.93 -28.71 4.14
C SER A 208 -9.63 -30.05 4.37
N LEU A 209 -9.60 -30.90 3.35
CA LEU A 209 -9.98 -32.31 3.42
C LEU A 209 -9.21 -32.95 4.58
N SER A 210 -9.93 -33.30 5.64
CA SER A 210 -9.47 -34.23 6.66
C SER A 210 -9.35 -35.60 6.00
N THR A 211 -8.13 -36.02 5.66
CA THR A 211 -7.86 -37.43 5.38
C THR A 211 -7.48 -38.10 6.68
N SER A 212 -8.42 -38.88 7.20
CA SER A 212 -8.20 -40.00 8.12
C SER A 212 -7.32 -41.08 7.49
#